data_AF-A0A2I0NY23-F1
#
_entry.id   AF-A0A2I0NY23-F1
#
_cell.length_a   1.000
_cell.length_b   1.000
_cell.length_c   1.000
_cell.angle_alpha   90.00
_cell.angle_beta   90.00
_cell.angle_gamma   90.00
#
_symmetry.space_group_name_H-M   'P 1'
#
loop_
_entity.id
_entity.type
_entity.pdbx_description
1 polymer ?
#
loop_
_entity_poly.entity_id
_entity_poly.type
_entity_poly.pdbx_seq_one_letter_code
_entity_poly.pdbx_strand_id
1 'polypeptide(L)'
;EMQVRYNAENGIVPLTIIKPVKEKEVEITDTKHVPRSDIPNVIIDIEKQMRDAANSLDFERAIALRDQIKKLNERLKEAEKNPHT
;
A
#
# COMPACT_ATOMS: atom_id res chain seq x y z
N GLU A 1 -6.45 1.12 31.92
CA GLU A 1 -5.83 0.53 33.13
C GLU A 1 -5.79 -1.00 33.14
N MET A 2 -6.77 -1.70 32.52
CA MET A 2 -6.82 -3.17 32.48
C MET A 2 -5.55 -3.84 31.97
N GLN A 3 -4.97 -3.37 30.86
CA GLN A 3 -3.74 -3.94 30.30
C GLN A 3 -2.53 -3.79 31.24
N VAL A 4 -2.43 -2.66 31.95
CA VAL A 4 -1.31 -2.39 32.88
C VAL A 4 -1.40 -3.29 34.10
N ARG A 5 -2.60 -3.45 34.65
CA ARG A 5 -2.83 -4.35 35.79
C ARG A 5 -2.60 -5.81 35.41
N TYR A 6 -3.09 -6.22 34.23
CA TYR A 6 -2.84 -7.55 33.68
C TYR A 6 -1.34 -7.79 33.45
N ASN A 7 -0.62 -6.81 32.92
CA ASN A 7 0.82 -6.90 32.73
C ASN A 7 1.57 -7.02 34.07
N ALA A 8 1.16 -6.28 35.10
CA ALA A 8 1.75 -6.36 36.43
C ALA A 8 1.46 -7.71 37.14
N GLU A 9 0.22 -8.20 37.07
CA GLU A 9 -0.19 -9.49 37.63
C GLU A 9 0.48 -10.68 36.93
N ASN A 10 0.78 -10.56 35.63
CA ASN A 10 1.36 -11.64 34.81
C ASN A 10 2.87 -11.45 34.53
N GLY A 11 3.52 -10.44 35.10
CA GLY A 11 4.94 -10.17 34.88
C GLY A 11 5.32 -9.84 33.42
N ILE A 12 4.37 -9.30 32.64
CA ILE A 12 4.58 -8.97 31.22
C ILE A 12 5.28 -7.63 31.12
N VAL A 13 6.53 -7.65 30.63
CA VAL A 13 7.28 -6.43 30.30
C VAL A 13 6.88 -5.98 28.89
N PRO A 14 6.37 -4.75 28.70
CA PRO A 14 6.06 -4.23 27.38
C PRO A 14 7.34 -4.13 26.53
N LEU A 15 7.35 -4.78 25.37
CA LEU A 15 8.44 -4.71 24.40
C LEU A 15 7.91 -4.24 23.05
N THR A 16 8.70 -3.45 22.33
CA THR A 16 8.41 -3.01 20.97
C THR A 16 8.67 -4.16 20.00
N ILE A 17 7.69 -4.48 19.15
CA ILE A 17 7.86 -5.49 18.10
C ILE A 17 8.78 -4.92 17.02
N ILE A 18 9.97 -5.50 16.85
CA ILE A 18 10.90 -5.17 15.76
C ILE A 18 10.71 -6.20 14.65
N LYS A 19 10.00 -5.81 13.58
CA LYS A 19 9.81 -6.67 12.40
C LYS A 19 10.89 -6.34 11.37
N PRO A 20 11.74 -7.29 10.93
CA PRO A 20 12.72 -7.03 9.89
C PRO A 20 11.96 -6.64 8.61
N VAL A 21 12.34 -5.49 8.04
CA VAL A 21 11.80 -5.04 6.76
C VAL A 21 12.43 -5.95 5.71
N LYS A 22 11.64 -6.88 5.14
CA LYS A 22 12.08 -7.67 3.99
C LYS A 22 12.42 -6.68 2.86
N GLU A 23 13.61 -6.80 2.28
CA GLU A 23 13.99 -6.02 1.11
C GLU A 23 12.99 -6.32 -0.01
N LYS A 24 12.47 -5.25 -0.61
CA LYS A 24 11.47 -5.34 -1.68
C LYS A 24 12.15 -5.79 -2.97
N GLU A 25 11.98 -7.03 -3.37
CA GLU A 25 12.23 -7.44 -4.75
C GLU A 25 11.05 -6.94 -5.60
N VAL A 26 11.22 -5.76 -6.21
CA VAL A 26 10.20 -5.18 -7.11
C VAL A 26 10.58 -5.49 -8.55
N GLU A 27 10.20 -6.66 -9.04
CA GLU A 27 10.03 -6.89 -10.47
C GLU A 27 8.55 -6.81 -10.81
N ILE A 28 8.08 -5.64 -11.25
CA ILE A 28 6.93 -5.55 -12.17
C ILE A 28 7.23 -4.45 -13.19
N THR A 29 7.78 -4.91 -14.31
CA THR A 29 7.84 -4.25 -15.60
C THR A 29 6.43 -3.85 -16.09
N ASP A 30 6.37 -2.77 -16.87
CA ASP A 30 5.25 -2.38 -17.76
C ASP A 30 4.02 -1.64 -17.24
N THR A 31 4.18 -0.66 -16.35
CA THR A 31 3.17 0.42 -16.23
C THR A 31 3.25 1.47 -17.34
N LYS A 32 4.11 1.35 -18.37
CA LYS A 32 4.43 2.47 -19.29
C LYS A 32 3.33 2.90 -20.29
N HIS A 33 2.28 2.12 -20.51
CA HIS A 33 1.33 2.36 -21.61
C HIS A 33 -0.15 2.57 -21.23
N VAL A 34 -0.47 2.98 -20.00
CA VAL A 34 -1.87 3.33 -19.65
C VAL A 34 -2.19 4.74 -20.20
N PRO A 35 -3.21 4.90 -21.07
CA PRO A 35 -3.66 6.21 -21.55
C PRO A 35 -4.08 7.11 -20.38
N ARG A 36 -3.74 8.40 -20.43
CA ARG A 36 -3.98 9.36 -19.33
C ARG A 36 -5.45 9.47 -18.93
N SER A 37 -6.37 9.28 -19.88
CA SER A 37 -7.83 9.28 -19.67
C SER A 37 -8.31 8.12 -18.80
N ASP A 38 -7.59 7.00 -18.83
CA ASP A 38 -8.05 5.74 -18.23
C ASP A 38 -7.40 5.48 -16.87
N ILE A 39 -6.37 6.27 -16.51
CA ILE A 39 -5.70 6.21 -15.21
C ILE A 39 -6.70 6.31 -14.04
N PRO A 40 -7.69 7.22 -14.03
CA PRO A 40 -8.67 7.28 -12.93
C PRO A 40 -9.50 5.99 -12.79
N ASN A 41 -9.94 5.41 -13.90
CA ASN A 41 -10.71 4.16 -13.90
C ASN A 41 -9.87 2.98 -13.40
N VAL A 42 -8.61 2.90 -13.85
CA VAL A 42 -7.66 1.88 -13.40
C VAL A 42 -7.36 2.01 -11.91
N ILE A 43 -7.26 3.24 -11.37
CA ILE A 43 -7.08 3.45 -9.92
C ILE A 43 -8.28 2.88 -9.13
N ILE A 44 -9.51 3.11 -9.59
CA ILE A 44 -10.73 2.60 -8.93
C ILE A 44 -10.72 1.07 -8.90
N ASP A 45 -10.34 0.42 -10.00
CA ASP A 45 -10.26 -1.04 -10.09
C ASP A 45 -9.16 -1.62 -9.18
N ILE A 46 -7.99 -0.98 -9.13
CA ILE A 46 -6.89 -1.41 -8.26
C ILE A 46 -7.24 -1.16 -6.79
N GLU A 47 -7.95 -0.08 -6.46
CA GLU A 47 -8.42 0.20 -5.09
C GLU A 47 -9.41 -0.86 -4.62
N LYS A 48 -10.33 -1.27 -5.49
CA LYS A 48 -11.24 -2.39 -5.21
C LYS A 48 -10.47 -3.68 -4.93
N GLN A 49 -9.52 -4.04 -5.80
CA GLN A 49 -8.68 -5.22 -5.60
C GLN A 49 -7.84 -5.15 -4.33
N MET A 50 -7.33 -3.98 -3.96
CA MET A 50 -6.58 -3.77 -2.72
C MET A 50 -7.46 -4.04 -1.51
N ARG A 51 -8.71 -3.57 -1.54
CA ARG A 51 -9.68 -3.75 -0.47
C ARG A 51 -10.11 -5.21 -0.35
N ASP A 52 -10.30 -5.90 -1.47
CA ASP A 52 -10.61 -7.33 -1.50
C ASP A 52 -9.44 -8.18 -0.97
N ALA A 53 -8.19 -7.82 -1.32
CA ALA A 53 -7.00 -8.45 -0.77
C ALA A 53 -6.87 -8.22 0.74
N ALA A 54 -7.14 -7.00 1.22
CA ALA A 54 -7.15 -6.68 2.64
C ALA A 54 -8.23 -7.47 3.41
N ASN A 55 -9.43 -7.60 2.83
CA ASN A 55 -10.52 -8.41 3.40
C ASN A 55 -10.15 -9.90 3.45
N SER A 56 -9.36 -10.37 2.49
CA SER A 56 -8.86 -11.75 2.40
C SER A 56 -7.61 -11.99 3.26
N LEU A 57 -7.17 -11.00 4.05
CA LEU A 57 -5.94 -11.03 4.87
C LEU A 57 -4.64 -11.19 4.05
N ASP A 58 -4.69 -10.94 2.74
CA ASP A 58 -3.54 -10.96 1.84
C ASP A 58 -2.87 -9.57 1.81
N PHE A 59 -2.10 -9.29 2.87
CA PHE A 59 -1.46 -8.00 3.05
C PHE A 59 -0.31 -7.74 2.07
N GLU A 60 0.41 -8.78 1.62
CA GLU A 60 1.50 -8.61 0.66
C GLU A 60 0.96 -8.07 -0.67
N ARG A 61 -0.16 -8.64 -1.13
CA ARG A 61 -0.85 -8.19 -2.33
C ARG A 61 -1.48 -6.81 -2.16
N ALA A 62 -2.11 -6.52 -1.01
CA ALA A 62 -2.65 -5.19 -0.72
C ALA A 62 -1.55 -4.10 -0.71
N ILE A 63 -0.36 -4.40 -0.17
CA ILE A 63 0.77 -3.47 -0.17
C ILE A 63 1.28 -3.20 -1.60
N ALA A 64 1.37 -4.23 -2.44
CA ALA A 64 1.76 -4.08 -3.83
C ALA A 64 0.77 -3.20 -4.62
N LEU A 65 -0.53 -3.44 -4.44
CA LEU A 65 -1.60 -2.68 -5.09
C LEU A 65 -1.60 -1.21 -4.62
N ARG A 66 -1.36 -0.94 -3.33
CA ARG A 66 -1.17 0.42 -2.79
C ARG A 66 -0.01 1.15 -3.46
N ASP A 67 1.14 0.49 -3.58
CA ASP A 67 2.33 1.10 -4.20
C ASP A 67 2.09 1.39 -5.70
N GLN A 68 1.31 0.54 -6.39
CA GLN A 68 0.87 0.78 -7.76
C GLN A 68 -0.07 2.01 -7.87
N ILE A 69 -1.06 2.14 -6.97
CA ILE A 69 -1.95 3.32 -6.92
C ILE A 69 -1.13 4.60 -6.72
N LYS A 70 -0.12 4.57 -5.85
CA LYS A 70 0.74 5.73 -5.60
C LYS A 70 1.50 6.15 -6.86
N LYS A 71 2.09 5.20 -7.58
CA LYS A 71 2.82 5.45 -8.83
C LYS A 71 1.93 6.02 -9.93
N LEU A 72 0.69 5.54 -10.04
CA LEU A 72 -0.30 6.08 -10.99
C LEU A 72 -0.72 7.52 -10.65
N ASN A 73 -0.93 7.81 -9.36
CA ASN A 73 -1.24 9.16 -8.90
C ASN A 73 -0.08 10.15 -9.12
N GLU A 74 1.16 9.72 -8.89
CA GLU A 74 2.35 10.54 -9.16
C GLU A 74 2.44 10.91 -10.64
N ARG A 75 2.18 9.95 -11.55
CA ARG A 75 2.12 10.21 -12.99
C ARG A 75 1.01 11.16 -13.39
N LEU A 76 -0.16 11.08 -12.75
CA LEU A 76 -1.25 12.02 -13.00
C LEU A 76 -0.83 13.44 -12.60
N LYS A 77 -0.21 13.61 -11.42
CA LYS A 77 0.31 14.91 -10.96
C LYS A 77 1.44 15.46 -11.83
N GLU A 78 2.32 14.60 -12.32
CA GLU A 78 3.37 14.99 -13.28
C GLU A 78 2.76 15.46 -14.61
N ALA A 79 1.72 14.77 -15.09
CA ALA A 79 0.99 15.16 -16.29
C ALA A 79 0.22 16.49 -16.10
N GLU A 80 -0.36 16.74 -14.93
CA GLU A 80 -1.01 18.02 -14.60
C GLU A 80 -0.02 19.19 -14.48
N LYS A 81 1.21 18.93 -14.01
CA LYS A 81 2.26 19.95 -13.88
C LYS A 81 2.90 20.38 -15.20
N ASN A 82 2.83 19.55 -16.24
CA ASN A 82 3.31 19.88 -17.59
C ASN A 82 2.14 19.90 -18.59
N PRO A 83 1.32 20.98 -18.61
CA PRO A 83 0.25 21.12 -19.59
C PRO A 83 0.76 21.45 -21.01
N HIS A 84 2.07 21.66 -21.20
CA HIS A 84 2.64 22.00 -22.51
C HIS A 84 3.80 21.05 -22.89
N THR A 85 3.46 20.02 -23.65
CA THR A 85 4.24 19.51 -24.79
C THR A 85 3.31 18.75 -25.71
#